data_AF-A0A7V2X8I9-F1
#
_entry.id   AF-A0A7V2X8I9-F1
#
_cell.length_a   1.000
_cell.length_b   1.000
_cell.length_c   1.000
_cell.angle_alpha   90.00
_cell.angle_beta   90.00
_cell.angle_gamma   90.00
#
_symmetry.space_group_name_H-M   'P 1'
#
loop_
_entity.id
_entity.type
_entity.pdbx_description
1 polymer ?
#
loop_
_entity_poly.entity_id
_entity_poly.type
_entity_poly.pdbx_seq_one_letter_code
_entity_poly.pdbx_strand_id
1 'polypeptide(L)'
;TYILGVRPPFSVADALPGADSLSIAMQLSNFWRDIGYDWELQRVYIPQEDLERFGYSEADLAARRVTPRFIDLLEFEFERTEAYYRQARASVSLLASGRWAVMSGLEVYRALLQGIRRNRYDVFGRRACTTSTQKLSLAAKSLWRIALVDR
;
A
#
# COMPACT_ATOMS: atom_id res chain seq x y z
N THR A 1 -14.17 3.84 -20.62
CA THR A 1 -12.93 3.74 -21.43
C THR A 1 -11.78 3.27 -20.56
N TYR A 2 -11.02 2.25 -20.99
CA TYR A 2 -9.82 1.77 -20.28
C TYR A 2 -8.57 2.45 -20.84
N ILE A 3 -8.03 3.42 -20.09
CA ILE A 3 -7.01 4.36 -20.60
C ILE A 3 -5.69 3.66 -20.95
N LEU A 4 -5.24 2.70 -20.14
CA LEU A 4 -3.93 2.05 -20.30
C LEU A 4 -3.95 0.88 -21.30
N GLY A 5 -5.13 0.37 -21.65
CA GLY A 5 -5.32 -0.80 -22.50
C GLY A 5 -4.70 -2.09 -21.93
N VAL A 6 -4.85 -3.18 -22.68
CA VAL A 6 -4.31 -4.51 -22.34
C VAL A 6 -3.61 -5.11 -23.57
N ARG A 7 -2.51 -5.84 -23.36
CA ARG A 7 -1.75 -6.51 -24.43
C ARG A 7 -2.47 -7.77 -24.89
N PRO A 8 -2.52 -8.07 -26.20
CA PRO A 8 -2.90 -9.40 -26.68
C PRO A 8 -1.99 -10.50 -26.09
N PRO A 9 -2.52 -11.71 -25.81
CA PRO A 9 -3.90 -12.16 -26.03
C PRO A 9 -4.87 -11.84 -24.87
N PHE A 10 -4.45 -11.05 -23.88
CA PHE A 10 -5.25 -10.77 -22.70
C PHE A 10 -6.38 -9.78 -22.98
N SER A 11 -7.43 -9.88 -22.18
CA SER A 11 -8.60 -9.03 -22.17
C SER A 11 -8.58 -8.06 -20.99
N VAL A 12 -9.46 -7.06 -21.02
CA VAL A 12 -9.70 -6.18 -19.88
C VAL A 12 -10.07 -6.97 -18.62
N ALA A 13 -10.87 -8.02 -18.76
CA ALA A 13 -11.31 -8.84 -17.63
C ALA A 13 -10.12 -9.48 -16.90
N ASP A 14 -9.04 -9.82 -17.62
CA ASP A 14 -7.83 -10.39 -17.03
C ASP A 14 -7.04 -9.36 -16.21
N ALA A 15 -7.10 -8.08 -16.60
CA ALA A 15 -6.38 -6.99 -15.93
C ALA A 15 -7.15 -6.37 -14.75
N LEU A 16 -8.49 -6.50 -14.72
CA LEU A 16 -9.35 -5.90 -13.68
C LEU A 16 -8.98 -6.31 -12.25
N PRO A 17 -8.78 -7.61 -11.93
CA PRO A 17 -8.41 -8.00 -10.56
C PRO A 17 -7.12 -7.35 -10.07
N GLY A 18 -6.16 -7.12 -10.97
CA GLY A 18 -4.93 -6.41 -10.67
C GLY A 18 -5.12 -4.91 -10.43
N ALA A 19 -5.97 -4.28 -11.22
CA ALA A 19 -6.34 -2.87 -11.05
C ALA A 19 -7.08 -2.65 -9.73
N ASP A 20 -8.03 -3.52 -9.39
CA ASP A 20 -8.78 -3.46 -8.13
C ASP A 20 -7.83 -3.68 -6.94
N SER A 21 -6.95 -4.67 -7.03
CA SER A 21 -5.93 -4.92 -6.00
C SER A 21 -5.01 -3.72 -5.79
N LEU A 22 -4.61 -3.03 -6.86
CA LEU A 22 -3.76 -1.84 -6.75
C LEU A 22 -4.50 -0.72 -6.01
N SER A 23 -5.75 -0.45 -6.39
CA SER A 23 -6.60 0.55 -5.75
C SER A 23 -6.79 0.27 -4.26
N ILE A 24 -7.07 -0.99 -3.90
CA ILE A 24 -7.21 -1.42 -2.51
C ILE A 24 -5.88 -1.23 -1.76
N ALA A 25 -4.77 -1.73 -2.29
CA ALA A 25 -3.47 -1.65 -1.61
C ALA A 25 -3.04 -0.20 -1.34
N MET A 26 -3.24 0.69 -2.31
CA MET A 26 -2.94 2.12 -2.17
C MET A 26 -3.83 2.78 -1.12
N GLN A 27 -5.12 2.43 -1.08
CA GLN A 27 -6.05 2.99 -0.11
C GLN A 27 -5.76 2.51 1.32
N LEU A 28 -5.49 1.22 1.50
CA LEU A 28 -5.04 0.66 2.79
C LEU A 28 -3.75 1.34 3.27
N SER A 29 -2.78 1.55 2.37
CA SER A 29 -1.54 2.27 2.70
C SER A 29 -1.77 3.70 3.18
N ASN A 30 -2.80 4.39 2.65
CA ASN A 30 -3.20 5.71 3.14
C ASN A 30 -3.79 5.59 4.55
N PHE A 31 -4.73 4.67 4.78
CA PHE A 31 -5.34 4.46 6.11
C PHE A 31 -4.28 4.22 7.18
N TRP A 32 -3.29 3.36 6.92
CA TRP A 32 -2.27 3.04 7.92
C TRP A 32 -1.34 4.20 8.24
N ARG A 33 -0.98 5.01 7.25
CA ARG A 33 -0.13 6.18 7.47
C ARG A 33 -0.89 7.28 8.21
N ASP A 34 -2.18 7.39 7.96
CA ASP A 34 -3.00 8.54 8.33
C ASP A 34 -3.90 8.25 9.56
N ILE A 35 -3.73 7.11 10.25
CA ILE A 35 -4.49 6.70 11.47
C ILE A 35 -4.69 7.86 12.46
N GLY A 36 -3.60 8.56 12.83
CA GLY A 36 -3.69 9.64 13.81
C GLY A 36 -4.50 10.84 13.31
N TYR A 37 -4.37 11.17 12.03
CA TYR A 37 -5.12 12.25 11.39
C TYR A 37 -6.60 11.88 11.21
N ASP A 38 -6.88 10.65 10.79
CA ASP A 38 -8.25 10.15 10.66
C ASP A 38 -8.96 10.12 12.00
N TRP A 39 -8.26 9.78 13.09
CA TRP A 39 -8.80 9.85 14.44
C TRP A 39 -9.21 11.28 14.85
N GLU A 40 -8.42 12.30 14.50
CA GLU A 40 -8.77 13.71 14.75
C GLU A 40 -10.06 14.13 14.00
N LEU A 41 -10.36 13.46 12.89
CA LEU A 41 -11.59 13.63 12.12
C LEU A 41 -12.73 12.70 12.57
N GLN A 42 -12.57 12.02 13.70
CA GLN A 42 -13.50 11.01 14.24
C GLN A 42 -13.77 9.85 13.28
N ARG A 43 -12.73 9.38 12.59
CA ARG A 43 -12.77 8.26 11.65
C ARG A 43 -11.84 7.14 12.11
N VAL A 44 -12.33 5.91 12.03
CA VAL A 44 -11.55 4.69 12.29
C VAL A 44 -11.73 3.75 11.10
N TYR A 45 -10.63 3.44 10.42
CA TYR A 45 -10.60 2.52 9.28
C TYR A 45 -9.94 1.18 9.59
N ILE A 46 -9.40 1.01 10.80
CA ILE A 46 -8.92 -0.29 11.27
C ILE A 46 -10.16 -1.18 11.47
N PRO A 47 -10.18 -2.41 10.94
CA PRO A 47 -11.27 -3.33 11.18
C PRO A 47 -11.45 -3.60 12.69
N GLN A 48 -12.70 -3.59 13.15
CA GLN A 48 -13.01 -3.73 14.58
C GLN A 48 -12.67 -5.14 15.08
N GLU A 49 -12.89 -6.15 14.25
CA GLU A 49 -12.49 -7.53 14.53
C GLU A 49 -10.98 -7.67 14.76
N ASP A 50 -10.17 -6.83 14.11
CA ASP A 50 -8.71 -6.87 14.25
C ASP A 50 -8.25 -6.10 15.48
N LEU A 51 -8.91 -4.98 15.83
CA LEU A 51 -8.72 -4.33 17.13
C LEU A 51 -8.97 -5.31 18.28
N GLU A 52 -10.09 -6.05 18.22
CA GLU A 52 -10.44 -7.08 19.19
C GLU A 52 -9.41 -8.22 19.20
N ARG A 53 -9.05 -8.76 18.03
CA ARG A 53 -8.11 -9.88 17.88
C ARG A 53 -6.75 -9.60 18.50
N PHE A 54 -6.23 -8.39 18.36
CA PHE A 54 -4.94 -8.01 18.92
C PHE A 54 -5.05 -7.38 20.32
N GLY A 55 -6.27 -7.22 20.84
CA GLY A 55 -6.51 -6.63 22.16
C GLY A 55 -5.99 -5.19 22.26
N TYR A 56 -6.20 -4.41 21.19
CA TYR A 56 -5.90 -2.98 21.12
C TYR A 56 -7.20 -2.18 21.03
N SER A 57 -7.43 -1.27 21.98
CA SER A 57 -8.72 -0.59 22.12
C SER A 57 -8.74 0.78 21.43
N GLU A 58 -9.94 1.29 21.12
CA GLU A 58 -10.09 2.68 20.71
C GLU A 58 -9.65 3.67 21.81
N ALA A 59 -9.69 3.28 23.08
CA ALA A 59 -9.15 4.11 24.16
C ALA A 59 -7.61 4.23 24.07
N ASP A 60 -6.92 3.16 23.67
CA ASP A 60 -5.48 3.21 23.38
C ASP A 60 -5.18 4.03 22.13
N LEU A 61 -6.05 3.93 21.11
CA LEU A 61 -6.00 4.76 19.91
C LEU A 61 -6.15 6.26 20.24
N ALA A 62 -7.15 6.60 21.07
CA ALA A 62 -7.38 7.95 21.57
C ALA A 62 -6.18 8.50 22.36
N ALA A 63 -5.56 7.63 23.15
CA ALA A 63 -4.35 7.93 23.91
C ALA A 63 -3.06 7.90 23.06
N ARG A 64 -3.15 7.65 21.75
CA ARG A 64 -2.04 7.62 20.78
C ARG A 64 -0.92 6.64 21.19
N ARG A 65 -1.29 5.49 21.76
CA ARG A 65 -0.32 4.54 22.32
C ARG A 65 0.23 3.58 21.29
N VAL A 66 1.51 3.71 20.97
CA VAL A 66 2.24 2.70 20.20
C VAL A 66 2.66 1.56 21.14
N THR A 67 1.82 0.54 21.27
CA THR A 67 2.09 -0.66 22.09
C THR A 67 2.60 -1.81 21.22
N PRO A 68 3.20 -2.87 21.80
CA PRO A 68 3.54 -4.08 21.04
C PRO A 68 2.34 -4.66 20.29
N ARG A 69 1.15 -4.67 20.92
CA ARG A 69 -0.10 -5.15 20.29
C ARG A 69 -0.51 -4.31 19.07
N PHE A 70 -0.31 -2.99 19.14
CA PHE A 70 -0.55 -2.10 18.01
C PHE A 70 0.40 -2.37 16.85
N ILE A 71 1.67 -2.65 17.16
CA ILE A 71 2.68 -3.04 16.16
C ILE A 71 2.28 -4.35 15.49
N ASP A 72 1.90 -5.36 16.28
CA ASP A 72 1.46 -6.66 15.77
C ASP A 72 0.20 -6.53 14.90
N LEU A 73 -0.76 -5.70 15.31
CA LEU A 73 -1.94 -5.35 14.52
C LEU A 73 -1.55 -4.70 13.19
N LEU A 74 -0.67 -3.70 13.20
CA LEU A 74 -0.26 -3.03 11.96
C LEU A 74 0.52 -3.96 11.04
N GLU A 75 1.37 -4.84 11.57
CA GLU A 75 2.08 -5.83 10.76
C GLU A 75 1.12 -6.84 10.12
N PHE A 76 0.05 -7.22 10.83
CA PHE A 76 -1.01 -8.04 10.27
C PHE A 76 -1.74 -7.34 9.10
N GLU A 77 -2.10 -6.06 9.27
CA GLU A 77 -2.67 -5.24 8.20
C GLU A 77 -1.70 -5.01 7.04
N PHE A 78 -0.41 -4.89 7.32
CA PHE A 78 0.62 -4.72 6.31
C PHE A 78 0.76 -5.97 5.47
N GLU A 79 0.71 -7.17 6.04
CA GLU A 79 0.74 -8.41 5.25
C GLU A 79 -0.49 -8.54 4.34
N ARG A 80 -1.68 -8.17 4.84
CA ARG A 80 -2.89 -8.09 4.02
C ARG A 80 -2.73 -7.11 2.86
N THR A 81 -2.17 -5.93 3.13
CA THR A 81 -1.89 -4.89 2.13
C THR A 81 -0.85 -5.36 1.10
N GLU A 82 0.19 -6.06 1.55
CA GLU A 82 1.23 -6.65 0.71
C GLU A 82 0.69 -7.74 -0.21
N ALA A 83 -0.31 -8.52 0.22
CA ALA A 83 -0.98 -9.49 -0.64
C ALA A 83 -1.62 -8.83 -1.86
N TYR A 84 -2.33 -7.71 -1.67
CA TYR A 84 -2.89 -6.93 -2.77
C TYR A 84 -1.79 -6.32 -3.67
N TYR A 85 -0.70 -5.83 -3.10
CA TYR A 85 0.43 -5.35 -3.90
C TYR A 85 1.05 -6.46 -4.75
N ARG A 86 1.17 -7.70 -4.23
CA ARG A 86 1.67 -8.84 -5.00
C ARG A 86 0.77 -9.15 -6.20
N GLN A 87 -0.55 -9.18 -6.00
CA GLN A 87 -1.53 -9.42 -7.07
C GLN A 87 -1.52 -8.29 -8.12
N ALA A 88 -1.51 -7.04 -7.67
CA ALA A 88 -1.41 -5.87 -8.54
C ALA A 88 -0.14 -5.92 -9.40
N ARG A 89 1.01 -6.21 -8.77
CA ARG A 89 2.31 -6.26 -9.42
C ARG A 89 2.37 -7.30 -10.53
N ALA A 90 1.81 -8.49 -10.30
CA ALA A 90 1.75 -9.56 -11.31
C ALA A 90 0.97 -9.11 -12.56
N SER A 91 -0.09 -8.33 -12.35
CA SER A 91 -0.99 -7.85 -13.40
C SER A 91 -0.44 -6.68 -14.22
N VAL A 92 0.63 -6.01 -13.76
CA VAL A 92 1.27 -4.91 -14.52
C VAL A 92 1.78 -5.40 -15.89
N SER A 93 2.15 -6.68 -16.00
CA SER A 93 2.60 -7.27 -17.27
C SER A 93 1.53 -7.24 -18.37
N LEU A 94 0.25 -7.24 -17.98
CA LEU A 94 -0.90 -7.32 -18.88
C LEU A 94 -1.19 -5.99 -19.59
N LEU A 95 -0.75 -4.85 -19.05
CA LEU A 95 -1.12 -3.52 -19.57
C LEU A 95 -0.47 -3.24 -20.94
N ALA A 96 -1.22 -2.61 -21.85
CA ALA A 96 -0.69 -2.21 -23.16
C ALA A 96 0.27 -1.02 -23.08
N SER A 97 0.06 -0.12 -22.12
CA SER A 97 0.84 1.09 -21.95
C SER A 97 1.00 1.45 -20.47
N GLY A 98 1.89 2.40 -20.15
CA GLY A 98 2.00 2.95 -18.79
C GLY A 98 2.56 2.00 -17.74
N ARG A 99 3.03 0.80 -18.12
CA ARG A 99 3.54 -0.24 -17.20
C ARG A 99 4.59 0.27 -16.22
N TRP A 100 5.55 1.05 -16.72
CA TRP A 100 6.59 1.64 -15.87
C TRP A 100 6.01 2.64 -14.86
N ALA A 101 5.08 3.49 -15.28
CA ALA A 101 4.44 4.46 -14.39
C ALA A 101 3.61 3.77 -13.31
N VAL A 102 2.82 2.75 -13.67
CA VAL A 102 2.04 1.95 -12.73
C VAL A 102 2.93 1.19 -11.76
N MET A 103 3.97 0.50 -12.25
CA MET A 103 4.94 -0.19 -11.39
C MET A 103 5.63 0.77 -10.42
N SER A 104 6.03 1.95 -10.91
CA SER A 104 6.69 2.95 -10.07
C SER A 104 5.75 3.51 -9.01
N GLY A 105 4.51 3.85 -9.38
CA GLY A 105 3.49 4.32 -8.44
C GLY A 105 3.19 3.29 -7.36
N LEU A 106 3.02 2.03 -7.77
CA LEU A 106 2.85 0.88 -6.87
C LEU A 106 4.00 0.80 -5.85
N GLU A 107 5.26 0.76 -6.31
CA GLU A 107 6.41 0.60 -5.40
C GLU A 107 6.62 1.81 -4.49
N VAL A 108 6.32 3.02 -4.97
CA VAL A 108 6.36 4.24 -4.15
C VAL A 108 5.33 4.19 -3.02
N TYR A 109 4.09 3.81 -3.33
CA TYR A 109 3.05 3.70 -2.31
C TYR A 109 3.32 2.56 -1.32
N ARG A 110 3.76 1.41 -1.83
CA ARG A 110 4.17 0.27 -1.01
C ARG A 110 5.30 0.63 -0.03
N ALA A 111 6.22 1.50 -0.42
CA ALA A 111 7.31 1.96 0.45
C ALA A 111 6.83 2.77 1.67
N LEU A 112 5.57 3.21 1.72
CA LEU A 112 4.98 3.85 2.90
C LEU A 112 4.92 2.90 4.10
N LEU A 113 4.63 1.62 3.89
CA LEU A 113 4.61 0.62 4.97
C LEU A 113 5.98 0.53 5.65
N GLN A 114 7.04 0.50 4.84
CA GLN A 114 8.42 0.56 5.34
C GLN A 114 8.75 1.91 5.99
N GLY A 115 8.12 2.99 5.53
CA GLY A 115 8.19 4.31 6.18
C GLY A 115 7.63 4.28 7.60
N ILE A 116 6.47 3.66 7.79
CA ILE A 116 5.85 3.49 9.11
C ILE A 116 6.75 2.66 10.02
N ARG A 117 7.30 1.54 9.53
CA ARG A 117 8.28 0.73 10.27
C ARG A 117 9.52 1.53 10.70
N ARG A 118 10.10 2.33 9.80
CA ARG A 118 11.25 3.21 10.10
C ARG A 118 10.91 4.28 11.14
N ASN A 119 9.67 4.76 11.13
CA ASN A 119 9.14 5.70 12.13
C ASN A 119 8.80 5.01 13.46
N ARG A 120 9.13 3.72 13.63
CA ARG A 120 8.77 2.92 14.82
C ARG A 120 7.26 2.93 15.08
N TYR A 121 6.46 2.90 14.02
CA TYR A 121 4.99 2.88 14.06
C TYR A 121 4.35 4.12 14.69
N ASP A 122 5.11 5.22 14.87
CA ASP A 122 4.56 6.50 15.26
C ASP A 122 3.77 7.13 14.09
N VAL A 123 2.52 6.70 13.94
CA VAL A 123 1.55 7.22 12.96
C VAL A 123 0.72 8.38 13.50
N PHE A 124 0.93 8.76 14.77
CA PHE A 124 0.22 9.84 15.44
C PHE A 124 0.97 11.17 15.37
N GLY A 125 2.30 11.12 15.51
CA GLY A 125 3.18 12.28 15.46
C GLY A 125 3.99 12.40 14.17
N ARG A 126 4.18 11.30 13.42
CA ARG A 126 5.08 11.26 12.25
C ARG A 126 4.46 10.59 11.04
N ARG A 127 3.90 11.41 10.15
CA ARG A 127 3.39 10.95 8.87
C ARG A 127 4.50 10.31 8.02
N ALA A 128 4.30 9.05 7.63
CA ALA A 128 5.28 8.32 6.83
C ALA A 128 5.32 8.82 5.38
N CYS A 129 6.47 9.33 4.93
CA CYS A 129 6.63 9.84 3.57
C CYS A 129 7.78 9.13 2.85
N THR A 130 7.68 9.03 1.52
CA THR A 130 8.81 8.64 0.67
C THR A 130 9.59 9.89 0.26
N THR A 131 10.92 9.88 0.43
CA THR A 131 11.79 10.97 -0.02
C THR A 131 11.93 10.99 -1.54
N SER A 132 12.34 12.12 -2.12
CA SER A 132 12.61 12.22 -3.56
C SER A 132 13.66 11.22 -4.05
N THR A 133 14.69 10.96 -3.23
CA THR A 133 15.73 9.96 -3.53
C THR A 133 15.18 8.53 -3.52
N GLN A 134 14.31 8.20 -2.58
CA GLN A 134 13.62 6.90 -2.55
C GLN A 134 12.73 6.74 -3.77
N LYS A 135 11.93 7.76 -4.12
CA LYS A 135 11.07 7.74 -5.32
C LYS A 135 11.89 7.49 -6.59
N LEU A 136 13.01 8.19 -6.76
CA LEU A 136 13.90 8.03 -7.91
C LEU A 136 14.49 6.61 -7.97
N SER A 137 15.00 6.10 -6.85
CA SER A 137 15.54 4.73 -6.78
C SER A 137 14.48 3.68 -7.12
N LEU A 138 13.27 3.84 -6.62
CA LEU A 138 12.16 2.92 -6.88
C LEU A 138 11.69 3.00 -8.35
N ALA A 139 11.63 4.18 -8.93
CA ALA A 139 11.30 4.36 -10.34
C ALA A 139 12.36 3.70 -11.25
N ALA A 140 13.64 3.88 -10.95
CA ALA A 140 14.73 3.22 -11.66
C ALA A 140 14.63 1.69 -11.55
N LYS A 141 14.48 1.14 -10.34
CA LYS A 141 14.30 -0.32 -10.13
C LYS A 141 13.06 -0.87 -10.85
N SER A 142 12.00 -0.08 -10.93
CA SER A 142 10.77 -0.44 -11.64
C SER A 142 11.02 -0.53 -13.15
N LEU A 143 11.80 0.38 -13.72
CA LEU A 143 12.18 0.34 -15.13
C LEU A 143 12.96 -0.93 -15.46
N TRP A 144 13.99 -1.23 -14.66
CA TRP A 144 14.78 -2.47 -14.79
C TRP A 144 13.91 -3.73 -14.74
N ARG A 145 12.92 -3.76 -13.82
CA ARG A 145 12.01 -4.90 -13.70
C ARG A 145 11.12 -5.07 -14.92
N ILE A 146 10.54 -3.99 -15.44
CA ILE A 146 9.72 -4.06 -16.65
C ILE A 146 10.56 -4.53 -17.83
N ALA A 147 11.78 -4.01 -17.99
CA ALA A 147 12.70 -4.41 -19.05
C ALA A 147 13.11 -5.89 -19.01
N LEU A 148 13.12 -6.53 -17.83
CA LEU A 148 13.36 -7.96 -17.68
C LEU A 148 12.16 -8.83 -18.04
N VAL A 149 10.93 -8.34 -17.82
CA VAL A 149 9.68 -9.06 -18.13
C VAL A 149 9.34 -9.00 -19.62
N ASP A 150 9.81 -7.97 -20.31
CA ASP A 150 9.59 -7.78 -21.75
C ASP A 150 10.70 -8.42 -22.64
N ARG A 151 11.68 -9.09 -22.05
CA ARG A 151 12.61 -9.99 -22.76
C ARG A 151 12.05 -11.41 -22.79
#